data_AF-A0A285VFQ1-F1
#
_entry.id   AF-A0A285VFQ1-F1
#
_cell.length_a   1.000
_cell.length_b   1.000
_cell.length_c   1.000
_cell.angle_alpha   90.00
_cell.angle_beta   90.00
_cell.angle_gamma   90.00
#
_symmetry.space_group_name_H-M   'P 1'
#
loop_
_entity.id
_entity.type
_entity.pdbx_description
1 polymer ?
#
loop_
_entity_poly.entity_id
_entity_poly.type
_entity_poly.pdbx_seq_one_letter_code
_entity_poly.pdbx_strand_id
1 'polypeptide(L)'
;MVVVIVLPFPPPPLAVLHAFELLQDIRRRDRGGAGRVDAIADLERPWEPASCSAELGAAVWSWCDDVVTWINHEYAWRPAQMIPACWARHPHIARELPVLAVLRWTAENAAGPELVEEWNRYAFPMFSDRMTERLGESTCRTGRHQDWPAESRYIASLDAPSR
;
A
#
# COMPACT_ATOMS: atom_id res chain seq x y z
N MET A 1 7.60 23.11 -25.60
CA MET A 1 6.91 22.20 -24.64
C MET A 1 7.96 21.48 -23.84
N VAL A 2 8.01 21.67 -22.53
CA VAL A 2 8.85 20.84 -21.65
C VAL A 2 8.14 19.51 -21.53
N VAL A 3 8.78 18.43 -22.00
CA VAL A 3 8.28 17.08 -21.77
C VAL A 3 8.55 16.77 -20.30
N VAL A 4 7.49 16.68 -19.50
CA VAL A 4 7.58 16.15 -18.14
C VAL A 4 7.74 14.64 -18.28
N ILE A 5 8.98 14.16 -18.06
CA ILE A 5 9.30 12.72 -18.16
C ILE A 5 8.92 11.99 -16.86
N VAL A 6 8.83 12.72 -15.74
CA VAL A 6 8.59 12.17 -14.38
C VAL A 6 7.42 12.92 -13.74
N LEU A 7 6.41 12.18 -13.26
CA LEU A 7 5.25 12.75 -12.56
C LEU A 7 5.52 12.89 -11.05
N PRO A 8 4.95 13.92 -10.39
CA PRO A 8 4.98 14.01 -8.93
C PRO A 8 4.23 12.83 -8.30
N PHE A 9 4.67 12.40 -7.12
CA PHE A 9 3.99 11.35 -6.38
C PHE A 9 2.60 11.82 -5.92
N PRO A 10 1.53 11.01 -6.04
CA PRO A 10 0.18 11.41 -5.66
C PRO A 10 0.09 11.76 -4.16
N PRO A 11 -0.43 12.94 -3.79
CA PRO A 11 -0.57 13.31 -2.39
C PRO A 11 -1.66 12.48 -1.70
N PRO A 12 -1.47 12.10 -0.43
CA PRO A 12 -2.51 11.42 0.34
C PRO A 12 -3.74 12.32 0.57
N PRO A 13 -4.95 11.74 0.63
CA PRO A 13 -6.16 12.46 1.02
C PRO A 13 -6.08 13.02 2.45
N LEU A 14 -6.93 14.01 2.75
CA LEU A 14 -6.91 14.71 4.04
C LEU A 14 -7.07 13.77 5.25
N ALA A 15 -7.94 12.77 5.18
CA ALA A 15 -8.12 11.79 6.25
C ALA A 15 -6.82 11.02 6.56
N VAL A 16 -6.06 10.67 5.51
CA VAL A 16 -4.77 9.97 5.63
C VAL A 16 -3.70 10.91 6.20
N LEU A 17 -3.65 12.16 5.75
CA LEU A 17 -2.76 13.18 6.30
C LEU A 17 -3.01 13.39 7.79
N HIS A 18 -4.27 13.54 8.21
CA HIS A 18 -4.62 13.70 9.61
C HIS A 18 -4.19 12.50 10.46
N ALA A 19 -4.39 11.27 9.96
CA ALA A 19 -3.90 10.07 10.64
C ALA A 19 -2.36 10.08 10.80
N PHE A 20 -1.62 10.52 9.78
CA PHE A 20 -0.15 10.69 9.89
C PHE A 20 0.25 11.75 10.90
N GLU A 21 -0.46 12.87 10.96
CA GLU A 21 -0.20 13.93 11.95
C GLU A 21 -0.37 13.40 13.37
N LEU A 22 -1.47 12.69 13.67
CA LEU A 22 -1.71 12.07 14.98
C LEU A 22 -0.60 11.09 15.37
N LEU A 23 -0.18 10.23 14.42
CA LEU A 23 0.93 9.29 14.62
C LEU A 23 2.26 10.00 14.89
N GLN A 24 2.55 11.08 14.15
CA GLN A 24 3.77 11.88 14.35
C GLN A 24 3.76 12.63 15.68
N ASP A 25 2.63 13.20 16.06
CA ASP A 25 2.45 13.93 17.31
C ASP A 25 2.75 13.04 18.52
N ILE A 26 2.22 11.81 18.50
CA ILE A 26 2.48 10.84 19.56
C ILE A 26 3.94 10.42 19.58
N ARG A 27 4.56 10.20 18.41
CA ARG A 27 6.00 9.93 18.31
C ARG A 27 6.86 11.07 18.86
N ARG A 28 6.46 12.34 18.67
CA ARG A 28 7.20 13.52 19.18
C ARG A 28 7.03 13.68 20.70
N ARG A 29 5.85 13.37 21.23
CA ARG A 29 5.54 13.44 22.68
C ARG A 29 6.21 12.31 23.48
N ASP A 30 6.83 11.33 22.80
CA ASP A 30 7.41 10.11 23.37
C ASP A 30 8.75 10.30 24.13
N ARG A 31 8.81 11.23 25.10
CA ARG A 31 9.82 11.24 26.16
C ARG A 31 9.24 10.74 27.50
N GLY A 32 8.81 9.47 27.55
CA GLY A 32 8.71 8.68 28.79
C GLY A 32 7.32 8.46 29.41
N GLY A 33 6.81 7.22 29.41
CA GLY A 33 5.68 6.79 30.26
C GLY A 33 5.01 5.46 29.85
N ALA A 34 4.46 4.73 30.84
CA ALA A 34 3.80 3.41 30.69
C ALA A 34 2.32 3.47 30.23
N GLY A 35 1.61 4.59 30.39
CA GLY A 35 0.24 4.79 29.86
C GLY A 35 0.15 4.99 28.34
N ARG A 36 1.16 4.51 27.60
CA ARG A 36 1.46 4.81 26.20
C ARG A 36 1.15 3.67 25.23
N VAL A 37 1.22 2.42 25.71
CA VAL A 37 0.95 1.26 24.86
C VAL A 37 -0.49 1.26 24.40
N ASP A 38 -1.41 1.60 25.29
CA ASP A 38 -2.84 1.70 25.01
C ASP A 38 -3.12 2.84 24.01
N ALA A 39 -2.53 4.03 24.23
CA ALA A 39 -2.71 5.19 23.36
C ALA A 39 -2.16 5.01 21.93
N ILE A 40 -1.14 4.16 21.72
CA ILE A 40 -0.62 3.82 20.38
C ILE A 40 -1.45 2.70 19.73
N ALA A 41 -2.00 1.79 20.53
CA ALA A 41 -2.86 0.73 20.05
C ALA A 41 -4.17 1.28 19.46
N ASP A 42 -4.66 2.41 19.99
CA ASP A 42 -5.89 3.07 19.54
C ASP A 42 -5.72 3.87 18.25
N LEU A 43 -4.49 4.08 17.77
CA LEU A 43 -4.26 4.83 16.53
C LEU A 43 -4.43 3.95 15.31
N GLU A 44 -5.28 4.42 14.40
CA GLU A 44 -5.42 3.84 13.08
C GLU A 44 -4.12 3.97 12.28
N ARG A 45 -3.77 2.91 11.56
CA ARG A 45 -2.54 2.82 10.79
C ARG A 45 -2.92 2.80 9.31
N PRO A 46 -2.73 3.91 8.56
CA PRO A 46 -3.09 3.95 7.15
C PRO A 46 -2.43 2.86 6.29
N TRP A 47 -1.27 2.34 6.71
CA TRP A 47 -0.60 1.21 6.04
C TRP A 47 -1.21 -0.17 6.35
N GLU A 48 -2.24 -0.24 7.21
CA GLU A 48 -3.06 -1.44 7.49
C GLU A 48 -4.56 -1.09 7.36
N PRO A 49 -5.09 -0.90 6.13
CA PRO A 49 -6.45 -0.40 5.91
C PRO A 49 -7.55 -1.26 6.54
N ALA A 50 -7.29 -2.57 6.69
CA ALA A 50 -8.24 -3.51 7.31
C ALA A 50 -8.48 -3.24 8.80
N SER A 51 -7.57 -2.51 9.47
CA SER A 51 -7.73 -2.06 10.86
C SER A 51 -8.26 -0.63 10.98
N CYS A 52 -8.46 0.07 9.87
CA CYS A 52 -8.98 1.41 9.87
C CYS A 52 -10.52 1.40 9.90
N SER A 53 -11.09 2.50 10.36
CA SER A 53 -12.47 2.90 10.14
C SER A 53 -12.81 2.86 8.65
N ALA A 54 -14.10 2.69 8.33
CA ALA A 54 -14.57 2.62 6.95
C ALA A 54 -14.19 3.87 6.13
N GLU A 55 -14.19 5.04 6.77
CA GLU A 55 -13.82 6.31 6.14
C GLU A 55 -12.32 6.36 5.79
N LEU A 56 -11.44 6.13 6.78
CA LEU A 56 -10.00 6.16 6.55
C LEU A 56 -9.57 5.04 5.60
N GLY A 57 -10.14 3.84 5.75
CA GLY A 57 -9.88 2.72 4.86
C GLY A 57 -10.24 3.03 3.40
N ALA A 58 -11.41 3.65 3.15
CA ALA A 58 -11.81 4.08 1.81
C ALA A 58 -10.87 5.16 1.24
N ALA A 59 -10.43 6.11 2.08
CA ALA A 59 -9.47 7.13 1.66
C ALA A 59 -8.12 6.52 1.28
N VAL A 60 -7.62 5.54 2.04
CA VAL A 60 -6.38 4.83 1.69
C VAL A 60 -6.53 4.04 0.39
N TRP A 61 -7.67 3.38 0.17
CA TRP A 61 -7.89 2.65 -1.08
C TRP A 61 -7.93 3.55 -2.30
N SER A 62 -8.64 4.69 -2.22
CA SER A 62 -8.64 5.68 -3.29
C SER A 62 -7.22 6.20 -3.57
N TRP A 63 -6.43 6.46 -2.53
CA TRP A 63 -5.06 6.90 -2.70
C TRP A 63 -4.18 5.82 -3.34
N CYS A 64 -4.39 4.55 -2.98
CA CYS A 64 -3.69 3.42 -3.58
C CYS A 64 -3.97 3.30 -5.09
N ASP A 65 -5.19 3.62 -5.56
CA ASP A 65 -5.50 3.65 -6.99
C ASP A 65 -4.66 4.71 -7.74
N ASP A 66 -4.52 5.91 -7.16
CA ASP A 66 -3.67 6.96 -7.71
C ASP A 66 -2.19 6.54 -7.72
N VAL A 67 -1.72 5.94 -6.63
CA VAL A 67 -0.36 5.43 -6.50
C VAL A 67 -0.08 4.31 -7.50
N VAL A 68 -1.02 3.40 -7.73
CA VAL A 68 -0.90 2.33 -8.75
C VAL A 68 -0.78 2.94 -10.14
N THR A 69 -1.59 3.95 -10.43
CA THR A 69 -1.52 4.67 -11.70
C THR A 69 -0.15 5.32 -11.89
N TRP A 70 0.37 5.97 -10.85
CA TRP A 70 1.70 6.57 -10.86
C TRP A 70 2.81 5.51 -11.00
N ILE A 71 2.79 4.42 -10.23
CA ILE A 71 3.81 3.35 -10.31
C ILE A 71 3.82 2.74 -11.71
N ASN A 72 2.64 2.45 -12.28
CA ASN A 72 2.54 1.89 -13.62
C ASN A 72 3.04 2.87 -14.70
N HIS A 73 2.89 4.17 -14.51
CA HIS A 73 3.46 5.17 -15.40
C HIS A 73 4.99 5.26 -15.26
N GLU A 74 5.50 5.36 -14.02
CA GLU A 74 6.91 5.66 -13.75
C GLU A 74 7.84 4.45 -13.88
N TYR A 75 7.37 3.25 -13.52
CA TYR A 75 8.24 2.07 -13.39
C TYR A 75 7.87 0.89 -14.30
N ALA A 76 6.62 0.79 -14.76
CA ALA A 76 6.20 -0.38 -15.54
C ALA A 76 6.56 -0.20 -17.03
N TRP A 77 7.70 -0.74 -17.44
CA TRP A 77 8.10 -0.78 -18.86
C TRP A 77 7.54 -2.01 -19.60
N ARG A 78 7.14 -3.04 -18.87
CA ARG A 78 6.60 -4.29 -19.42
C ARG A 78 5.24 -4.59 -18.80
N PRO A 79 4.25 -5.09 -19.56
CA PRO A 79 2.95 -5.47 -19.01
C PRO A 79 3.02 -6.45 -17.84
N ALA A 80 4.03 -7.33 -17.81
CA ALA A 80 4.25 -8.29 -16.73
C ALA A 80 4.61 -7.65 -15.38
N GLN A 81 5.12 -6.41 -15.38
CA GLN A 81 5.52 -5.66 -14.19
C GLN A 81 4.42 -4.70 -13.70
N MET A 82 3.36 -4.52 -14.49
CA MET A 82 2.25 -3.65 -14.10
C MET A 82 1.53 -4.22 -12.89
N ILE A 83 1.18 -3.33 -11.96
CA ILE A 83 0.19 -3.61 -10.93
C ILE A 83 -1.18 -3.65 -11.63
N PRO A 84 -1.94 -4.75 -11.54
CA PRO A 84 -3.20 -4.89 -12.28
C PRO A 84 -4.28 -3.96 -11.71
N ALA A 85 -5.22 -3.51 -12.56
CA ALA A 85 -6.34 -2.66 -12.12
C ALA A 85 -7.23 -3.33 -11.05
N CYS A 86 -7.23 -4.66 -11.00
CA CYS A 86 -7.93 -5.45 -9.99
C CYS A 86 -7.11 -5.68 -8.72
N TRP A 87 -6.05 -4.91 -8.46
CA TRP A 87 -5.12 -5.11 -7.33
C TRP A 87 -5.83 -5.27 -5.98
N ALA A 88 -6.92 -4.54 -5.74
CA ALA A 88 -7.68 -4.61 -4.49
C ALA A 88 -8.31 -5.99 -4.24
N ARG A 89 -8.49 -6.78 -5.30
CA ARG A 89 -9.00 -8.16 -5.26
C ARG A 89 -7.90 -9.20 -5.03
N HIS A 90 -6.64 -8.77 -4.92
CA HIS A 90 -5.49 -9.62 -4.66
C HIS A 90 -4.97 -9.34 -3.23
N PRO A 91 -5.29 -10.18 -2.23
CA PRO A 91 -4.98 -9.89 -0.82
C PRO A 91 -3.52 -9.55 -0.56
N HIS A 92 -2.59 -10.19 -1.27
CA HIS A 92 -1.16 -9.93 -1.14
C HIS A 92 -0.75 -8.56 -1.68
N ILE A 93 -1.40 -8.05 -2.73
CA ILE A 93 -1.15 -6.70 -3.26
C ILE A 93 -1.84 -5.68 -2.35
N ALA A 94 -3.12 -5.91 -2.03
CA ALA A 94 -3.90 -5.05 -1.15
C ALA A 94 -3.26 -4.85 0.24
N ARG A 95 -2.53 -5.86 0.75
CA ARG A 95 -1.80 -5.75 2.02
C ARG A 95 -0.49 -4.99 1.92
N GLU A 96 0.24 -5.10 0.83
CA GLU A 96 1.59 -4.52 0.69
C GLU A 96 1.58 -3.11 0.07
N LEU A 97 0.60 -2.81 -0.79
CA LEU A 97 0.51 -1.55 -1.53
C LEU A 97 0.34 -0.31 -0.61
N PRO A 98 -0.52 -0.33 0.44
CA PRO A 98 -0.61 0.78 1.38
C PRO A 98 0.73 1.07 2.08
N VAL A 99 1.46 0.03 2.49
CA VAL A 99 2.80 0.16 3.08
C VAL A 99 3.75 0.84 2.09
N LEU A 100 3.77 0.38 0.84
CA LEU A 100 4.62 0.95 -0.21
C LEU A 100 4.31 2.44 -0.47
N ALA A 101 3.03 2.81 -0.50
CA ALA A 101 2.57 4.20 -0.65
C ALA A 101 3.02 5.08 0.51
N VAL A 102 2.84 4.61 1.76
CA VAL A 102 3.28 5.34 2.96
C VAL A 102 4.80 5.51 2.99
N LEU A 103 5.57 4.48 2.65
CA LEU A 103 7.03 4.57 2.59
C LEU A 103 7.48 5.60 1.55
N ARG A 104 6.86 5.60 0.36
CA ARG A 104 7.16 6.57 -0.70
C ARG A 104 6.82 8.00 -0.27
N TRP A 105 5.67 8.20 0.36
CA TRP A 105 5.25 9.49 0.92
C TRP A 105 6.20 9.98 2.01
N THR A 106 6.60 9.09 2.93
CA THR A 106 7.55 9.40 3.99
C THR A 106 8.89 9.82 3.39
N ALA A 107 9.33 9.17 2.32
CA ALA A 107 10.55 9.51 1.61
C ALA A 107 10.47 10.88 0.91
N GLU A 108 9.34 11.26 0.31
CA GLU A 108 9.14 12.61 -0.27
C GLU A 108 9.28 13.72 0.78
N ASN A 109 8.86 13.44 2.02
CA ASN A 109 8.84 14.41 3.11
C ASN A 109 10.12 14.34 3.98
N ALA A 110 11.10 13.53 3.58
CA ALA A 110 12.36 13.40 4.29
C ALA A 110 13.30 14.58 3.98
N ALA A 111 14.14 14.94 4.95
CA ALA A 111 15.13 16.00 4.75
C ALA A 111 16.34 15.56 3.90
N GLY A 112 16.55 14.24 3.77
CA GLY A 112 17.68 13.64 3.07
C GLY A 112 17.23 12.55 2.09
N PRO A 113 18.11 12.17 1.14
CA PRO A 113 17.78 11.26 0.05
C PRO A 113 17.70 9.79 0.47
N GLU A 114 18.12 9.44 1.69
CA GLU A 114 18.34 8.06 2.13
C GLU A 114 17.05 7.22 2.05
N LEU A 115 15.90 7.78 2.45
CA LEU A 115 14.63 7.07 2.37
C LEU A 115 14.14 6.88 0.93
N VAL A 116 14.47 7.81 0.02
CA VAL A 116 14.15 7.66 -1.39
C VAL A 116 15.07 6.61 -2.03
N GLU A 117 16.36 6.59 -1.67
CA GLU A 117 17.28 5.53 -2.09
C GLU A 117 16.81 4.17 -1.59
N GLU A 118 16.45 4.05 -0.31
CA GLU A 118 15.96 2.81 0.30
C GLU A 118 14.68 2.31 -0.38
N TRP A 119 13.75 3.22 -0.67
CA TRP A 119 12.52 2.87 -1.37
C TRP A 119 12.81 2.30 -2.78
N ASN A 120 13.69 2.96 -3.53
CA ASN A 120 14.07 2.57 -4.89
C ASN A 120 14.90 1.27 -4.93
N ARG A 121 15.74 1.06 -3.92
CA ARG A 121 16.68 -0.07 -3.87
C ARG A 121 16.05 -1.32 -3.28
N TYR A 122 15.14 -1.16 -2.32
CA TYR A 122 14.64 -2.27 -1.51
C TYR A 122 13.12 -2.37 -1.57
N ALA A 123 12.39 -1.34 -1.16
CA ALA A 123 10.94 -1.46 -0.95
C ALA A 123 10.19 -1.80 -2.25
N PHE A 124 10.39 -0.99 -3.30
CA PHE A 124 9.70 -1.18 -4.57
C PHE A 124 10.15 -2.45 -5.32
N PRO A 125 11.46 -2.70 -5.53
CA PRO A 125 11.90 -3.92 -6.23
C PRO A 125 11.39 -5.20 -5.57
N MET A 126 11.50 -5.31 -4.24
CA MET A 126 11.04 -6.53 -3.55
C MET A 126 9.52 -6.70 -3.59
N PHE A 127 8.73 -5.61 -3.54
CA PHE A 127 7.29 -5.67 -3.77
C PHE A 127 6.98 -6.16 -5.18
N SER A 128 7.64 -5.58 -6.20
CA SER A 128 7.45 -5.94 -7.60
C SER A 128 7.79 -7.40 -7.88
N ASP A 129 8.88 -7.91 -7.31
CA ASP A 129 9.30 -9.29 -7.46
C ASP A 129 8.28 -10.25 -6.82
N ARG A 130 7.88 -10.00 -5.56
CA ARG A 130 6.86 -10.82 -4.87
C ARG A 130 5.50 -10.78 -5.58
N MET A 131 5.09 -9.60 -6.06
CA MET A 131 3.87 -9.46 -6.85
C MET A 131 3.96 -10.28 -8.14
N THR A 132 5.11 -10.19 -8.83
CA THR A 132 5.34 -10.90 -10.08
C THR A 132 5.28 -12.40 -9.90
N GLU A 133 6.00 -12.91 -8.91
CA GLU A 133 6.01 -14.31 -8.50
C GLU A 133 4.61 -14.83 -8.15
N ARG A 134 3.87 -14.12 -7.28
CA ARG A 134 2.56 -14.56 -6.79
C ARG A 134 1.46 -14.51 -7.83
N LEU A 135 1.51 -13.53 -8.74
CA LEU A 135 0.57 -13.47 -9.86
C LEU A 135 0.89 -14.52 -10.93
N GLY A 136 2.15 -14.92 -11.10
CA GLY A 136 2.57 -15.93 -12.07
C GLY A 136 2.00 -15.66 -13.47
N GLU A 137 1.38 -16.68 -14.05
CA GLU A 137 0.73 -16.66 -15.38
C GLU A 137 -0.67 -16.00 -15.40
N SER A 138 -1.05 -15.29 -14.33
CA SER A 138 -2.34 -14.61 -14.25
C SER A 138 -2.56 -13.64 -15.42
N THR A 139 -3.78 -13.68 -15.96
CA THR A 139 -4.20 -12.79 -17.04
C THR A 139 -4.67 -11.41 -16.55
N CYS A 140 -4.65 -11.15 -15.23
CA CYS A 140 -5.10 -9.91 -14.59
C CYS A 140 -4.45 -8.65 -15.18
N ARG A 141 -3.18 -8.73 -15.59
CA ARG A 141 -2.43 -7.61 -16.18
C ARG A 141 -2.80 -7.30 -17.63
N THR A 142 -3.56 -8.17 -18.27
CA THR A 142 -4.06 -8.02 -19.65
C THR A 142 -5.54 -7.64 -19.69
N GLY A 143 -6.12 -7.22 -18.56
CA GLY A 143 -7.53 -6.86 -18.45
C GLY A 143 -8.48 -8.06 -18.33
N ARG A 144 -7.96 -9.29 -18.26
CA ARG A 144 -8.75 -10.50 -18.02
C ARG A 144 -8.55 -10.94 -16.58
N HIS A 145 -9.45 -10.54 -15.69
CA HIS A 145 -9.36 -10.96 -14.29
C HIS A 145 -9.75 -12.43 -14.14
N GLN A 146 -8.97 -13.17 -13.36
CA GLN A 146 -9.38 -14.45 -12.81
C GLN A 146 -9.56 -14.25 -11.31
N ASP A 147 -10.71 -14.70 -10.79
CA ASP A 147 -10.97 -14.69 -9.35
C ASP A 147 -9.88 -15.46 -8.60
N TRP A 148 -9.68 -15.12 -7.33
CA TRP A 148 -8.59 -15.67 -6.53
C TRP A 148 -8.62 -17.21 -6.58
N PRO A 149 -7.60 -17.90 -7.15
CA PRO A 149 -7.71 -19.34 -7.42
C PRO A 149 -7.92 -20.21 -6.16
N ALA A 150 -7.53 -19.71 -4.99
CA ALA A 150 -7.75 -20.40 -3.72
C ALA A 150 -9.01 -19.92 -2.96
N GLU A 151 -9.82 -19.03 -3.53
CA GLU A 151 -11.06 -18.52 -2.93
C GLU A 151 -12.03 -19.65 -2.59
N SER A 152 -12.24 -20.59 -3.51
CA SER A 152 -13.10 -21.75 -3.27
C SER A 152 -12.64 -22.59 -2.07
N ARG A 153 -11.32 -22.79 -1.91
CA ARG A 153 -10.73 -23.49 -0.76
C ARG A 153 -10.85 -22.69 0.53
N TYR A 154 -10.72 -21.37 0.45
CA TYR A 154 -10.91 -20.48 1.59
C TYR A 154 -12.37 -20.46 2.06
N ILE A 155 -13.34 -20.29 1.16
CA ILE A 155 -14.77 -20.37 1.48
C ILE A 155 -15.09 -21.72 2.13
N ALA A 156 -14.61 -22.82 1.55
CA ALA A 156 -14.79 -24.15 2.13
C ALA A 156 -14.18 -24.29 3.54
N SER A 157 -13.14 -23.52 3.87
CA SER A 157 -12.56 -23.50 5.22
C SER A 157 -13.39 -22.72 6.25
N LEU A 158 -14.21 -21.76 5.80
CA LEU A 158 -15.13 -21.01 6.66
C LEU A 158 -16.36 -21.85 7.02
N ASP A 159 -16.80 -22.71 6.09
CA ASP A 159 -17.96 -23.60 6.28
C ASP A 159 -17.61 -24.89 7.04
N ALA A 160 -16.33 -25.17 7.25
CA ALA A 160 -15.88 -26.33 7.99
C ALA A 160 -16.23 -26.15 9.49
N PRO A 161 -16.89 -27.13 10.15
CA PRO A 161 -17.18 -27.03 11.57
C PRO A 161 -15.86 -26.89 12.35
N SER A 162 -15.83 -25.94 13.29
CA SER A 162 -14.71 -25.76 14.21
C SER A 162 -14.42 -27.10 14.90
N ARG A 163 -13.21 -27.64 14.67
CA ARG A 163 -12.73 -28.86 15.33
C ARG A 163 -12.49 -28.63 16.82
#